data_AF-A0A372FTM6-F1
#
_entry.id   AF-A0A372FTM6-F1
#
_cell.length_a   1.000
_cell.length_b   1.000
_cell.length_c   1.000
_cell.angle_alpha   90.00
_cell.angle_beta   90.00
_cell.angle_gamma   90.00
#
_symmetry.space_group_name_H-M   'P 1'
#
loop_
_entity.id
_entity.type
_entity.pdbx_description
1 polymer ?
#
loop_
_entity_poly.entity_id
_entity_poly.type
_entity_poly.pdbx_seq_one_letter_code
_entity_poly.pdbx_strand_id
1 'polypeptide(L)'
;MSKPLRPRRTTINGEDLVVLPVADYERLATARRQLGAREARLRGLTDQVRALTELLAAIQQVLAEAPACCDTRRDVDSHINDLMCARRLPRPASAPETRP
;
A
#
# COMPACT_ATOMS: atom_id res chain seq x y z
N MET A 1 -20.72 19.73 -17.83
CA MET A 1 -21.72 18.82 -17.21
C MET A 1 -22.18 17.82 -18.26
N SER A 2 -22.09 16.52 -17.98
CA SER A 2 -22.45 15.45 -18.92
C SER A 2 -23.96 15.30 -19.04
N LYS A 3 -24.48 15.20 -20.27
CA LYS A 3 -25.91 14.99 -20.55
C LYS A 3 -26.40 13.69 -19.88
N PRO A 4 -27.54 13.70 -19.17
CA PRO A 4 -28.09 12.48 -18.56
C PRO A 4 -28.46 11.46 -19.63
N LEU A 5 -28.17 10.18 -19.37
CA LEU A 5 -28.57 9.05 -20.22
C LEU A 5 -30.10 8.97 -20.25
N ARG A 6 -30.68 8.66 -21.42
CA ARG A 6 -32.13 8.43 -21.56
C ARG A 6 -32.42 7.01 -22.04
N PRO A 7 -32.24 6.00 -21.18
CA PRO A 7 -32.58 4.62 -21.51
C PRO A 7 -34.09 4.46 -21.73
N ARG A 8 -34.47 3.63 -22.70
CA ARG A 8 -35.85 3.21 -22.95
C ARG A 8 -35.99 1.73 -22.65
N ARG A 9 -37.11 1.34 -22.04
CA ARG A 9 -37.45 -0.08 -21.81
C ARG A 9 -38.36 -0.56 -22.94
N THR A 10 -38.14 -1.77 -23.41
CA THR A 10 -38.96 -2.44 -24.42
C THR A 10 -38.98 -3.93 -24.16
N THR A 11 -40.01 -4.62 -24.62
CA THR A 11 -40.13 -6.08 -24.54
C THR A 11 -40.00 -6.67 -25.94
N ILE A 12 -39.08 -7.61 -26.14
CA ILE A 12 -38.90 -8.34 -27.40
C ILE A 12 -38.96 -9.83 -27.07
N ASN A 13 -39.86 -10.57 -27.74
CA ASN A 13 -40.05 -12.01 -27.51
C ASN A 13 -40.35 -12.39 -26.03
N GLY A 14 -40.96 -11.48 -25.27
CA GLY A 14 -41.24 -11.68 -23.84
C GLY A 14 -40.07 -11.39 -22.89
N GLU A 15 -38.92 -10.97 -23.41
CA GLU A 15 -37.78 -10.52 -22.60
C GLU A 15 -37.77 -9.00 -22.45
N ASP A 16 -37.42 -8.52 -21.26
CA ASP A 16 -37.24 -7.09 -20.98
C ASP A 16 -35.86 -6.61 -21.45
N LEU A 17 -35.85 -5.66 -22.40
CA LEU A 17 -34.64 -5.03 -22.92
C LEU A 17 -34.58 -3.54 -22.57
N VAL A 18 -33.35 -3.06 -22.36
CA VAL A 18 -33.04 -1.64 -22.24
C VAL A 18 -32.29 -1.18 -23.47
N VAL A 19 -32.90 -0.26 -24.21
CA VAL A 19 -32.34 0.31 -25.44
C VAL A 19 -31.75 1.68 -25.13
N LEU A 20 -30.52 1.90 -25.58
CA LEU A 20 -29.79 3.16 -25.47
C LEU A 20 -29.30 3.59 -26.86
N PRO A 21 -29.25 4.90 -27.15
CA PRO A 21 -28.51 5.41 -28.29
C PRO A 21 -27.04 4.97 -28.22
N VAL A 22 -26.42 4.68 -29.36
CA VAL A 22 -25.02 4.20 -29.42
C VAL A 22 -24.06 5.15 -28.69
N ALA A 23 -24.23 6.46 -28.89
CA ALA A 23 -23.41 7.47 -28.20
C ALA A 23 -23.57 7.45 -26.67
N ASP A 24 -24.77 7.12 -26.18
CA ASP A 24 -25.06 6.99 -24.76
C ASP A 24 -24.46 5.69 -24.20
N TYR A 25 -24.50 4.59 -24.97
CA TYR A 25 -23.85 3.33 -24.63
C TYR A 25 -22.33 3.48 -24.51
N GLU A 26 -21.67 4.12 -25.46
CA GLU A 26 -20.21 4.32 -25.41
C GLU A 26 -19.77 5.15 -24.20
N ARG A 27 -20.56 6.17 -23.84
CA ARG A 27 -20.34 6.94 -22.61
C ARG A 27 -20.48 6.07 -21.37
N LEU A 28 -21.52 5.23 -21.32
CA LEU A 28 -21.72 4.30 -20.21
C LEU A 28 -20.58 3.28 -20.10
N ALA A 29 -20.14 2.71 -21.23
CA ALA A 29 -19.02 1.77 -21.27
C ALA A 29 -17.73 2.43 -20.78
N THR A 30 -17.46 3.65 -21.21
CA THR A 30 -16.30 4.43 -20.76
C THR A 30 -16.37 4.75 -19.27
N ALA A 31 -17.52 5.20 -18.78
CA ALA A 31 -17.73 5.47 -17.35
C ALA A 31 -17.52 4.20 -16.51
N ARG A 32 -18.02 3.04 -16.97
CA ARG A 32 -17.81 1.75 -16.31
C ARG A 32 -16.33 1.37 -16.22
N ARG A 33 -15.56 1.57 -17.30
CA ARG A 33 -14.10 1.32 -17.29
C ARG A 33 -13.39 2.24 -16.29
N GLN A 34 -13.74 3.53 -16.26
CA GLN A 34 -13.15 4.49 -15.33
C GLN A 34 -13.47 4.15 -13.88
N LEU A 35 -14.70 3.74 -13.59
CA LEU A 35 -15.09 3.26 -12.26
C LEU A 35 -14.29 2.02 -11.86
N GLY A 36 -14.20 1.01 -12.74
CA GLY A 36 -13.40 -0.19 -12.47
C GLY A 36 -11.92 0.12 -12.19
N ALA A 37 -11.32 1.05 -12.93
CA ALA A 37 -9.95 1.49 -12.66
C ALA A 37 -9.81 2.20 -11.30
N ARG A 38 -10.79 3.03 -10.92
CA ARG A 38 -10.82 3.70 -9.60
C ARG A 38 -11.01 2.71 -8.47
N GLU A 39 -11.90 1.73 -8.62
CA GLU A 39 -12.10 0.67 -7.64
C GLU A 39 -10.84 -0.17 -7.44
N ALA A 40 -10.15 -0.55 -8.52
CA ALA A 40 -8.89 -1.27 -8.44
C ALA A 40 -7.83 -0.47 -7.65
N ARG A 41 -7.76 0.85 -7.89
CA ARG A 41 -6.86 1.73 -7.13
C ARG A 41 -7.25 1.81 -5.65
N LEU A 42 -8.54 1.92 -5.34
CA LEU A 42 -9.02 1.95 -3.96
C LEU A 42 -8.66 0.66 -3.22
N ARG A 43 -8.86 -0.50 -3.84
CA ARG A 43 -8.45 -1.80 -3.27
C ARG A 43 -6.96 -1.83 -2.93
N GLY A 44 -6.10 -1.39 -3.86
CA GLY A 44 -4.66 -1.32 -3.61
C GLY A 44 -4.29 -0.39 -2.45
N LEU A 45 -4.97 0.75 -2.30
CA LEU A 45 -4.77 1.64 -1.15
C LEU A 45 -5.25 0.99 0.16
N THR A 46 -6.39 0.30 0.15
CA THR A 46 -6.87 -0.43 1.32
C THR A 46 -5.91 -1.53 1.75
N ASP A 47 -5.34 -2.28 0.79
CA ASP A 47 -4.34 -3.31 1.07
C ASP A 47 -3.05 -2.70 1.67
N GLN A 48 -2.61 -1.54 1.18
CA GLN A 48 -1.46 -0.81 1.74
C GLN A 48 -1.72 -0.35 3.18
N VAL A 49 -2.91 0.20 3.45
CA VAL A 49 -3.29 0.62 4.81
C VAL A 49 -3.31 -0.58 5.75
N ARG A 50 -3.84 -1.73 5.32
CA ARG A 50 -3.82 -2.96 6.11
C ARG A 50 -2.38 -3.39 6.42
N ALA A 51 -1.52 -3.47 5.41
CA ALA A 51 -0.12 -3.88 5.59
C ALA A 51 0.64 -2.94 6.55
N LEU A 52 0.41 -1.63 6.45
CA LEU A 52 1.00 -0.66 7.38
C LEU A 52 0.49 -0.83 8.81
N THR A 53 -0.80 -1.16 8.97
CA THR A 53 -1.42 -1.38 10.28
C THR A 53 -0.85 -2.64 10.94
N GLU A 54 -0.69 -3.72 10.18
CA GLU A 54 -0.07 -4.96 10.64
C GLU A 54 1.41 -4.75 11.03
N LEU A 55 2.16 -3.99 10.22
CA LEU A 55 3.55 -3.64 10.55
C LEU A 55 3.65 -2.84 11.85
N LEU A 56 2.78 -1.85 12.04
CA LEU A 56 2.75 -1.06 13.27
C LEU A 56 2.41 -1.93 14.48
N ALA A 57 1.45 -2.85 14.35
CA ALA A 57 1.12 -3.80 15.41
C ALA A 57 2.31 -4.70 15.77
N ALA A 58 3.03 -5.21 14.76
CA ALA A 58 4.23 -6.01 14.98
C ALA A 58 5.34 -5.22 15.70
N ILE A 59 5.57 -3.96 15.30
CA ILE A 59 6.53 -3.08 15.98
C ILE A 59 6.12 -2.84 17.44
N GLN A 60 4.84 -2.56 17.69
CA GLN A 60 4.33 -2.38 19.05
C GLN A 60 4.55 -3.63 19.91
N GLN A 61 4.33 -4.82 19.34
CA GLN A 61 4.57 -6.08 20.03
C GLN A 61 6.05 -6.26 20.39
N VAL A 62 6.96 -6.01 19.44
CA VAL A 62 8.41 -6.08 19.69
C VAL A 62 8.85 -5.08 20.78
N LEU A 63 8.29 -3.86 20.76
CA LEU A 63 8.57 -2.86 21.80
C LEU A 63 8.02 -3.26 23.17
N ALA A 64 6.85 -3.92 23.21
CA ALA A 64 6.25 -4.40 24.46
C ALA A 64 6.99 -5.61 25.06
N GLU A 65 7.57 -6.46 24.21
CA GLU A 65 8.36 -7.64 24.61
C GLU A 65 9.85 -7.31 24.88
N ALA A 66 10.27 -6.07 24.58
CA ALA A 66 11.65 -5.65 24.84
C ALA A 66 11.96 -5.66 26.35
N PRO A 67 13.01 -6.37 26.79
CA PRO A 67 13.35 -6.45 28.22
C PRO A 67 13.71 -5.08 28.79
N ALA A 68 13.34 -4.86 30.06
CA ALA A 68 13.59 -3.63 30.82
C ALA A 68 15.07 -3.22 30.93
N CYS A 69 16.03 -4.03 30.45
CA CYS A 69 17.44 -3.63 30.37
C CYS A 69 17.69 -2.47 29.40
N CYS A 70 16.75 -2.19 28.48
CA CYS A 70 16.80 -1.04 27.58
C CYS A 70 16.12 0.22 28.16
N ASP A 71 15.65 0.18 29.41
CA ASP A 71 15.01 1.28 30.13
C ASP A 71 16.03 2.30 30.68
N THR A 72 17.19 2.41 30.03
CA THR A 72 18.06 3.57 30.20
C THR A 72 17.35 4.73 29.54
N ARG A 73 16.63 5.50 30.35
CA ARG A 73 16.27 6.91 30.14
C ARG A 73 17.26 7.53 29.14
N ARG A 74 16.84 7.62 27.87
CA ARG A 74 17.66 8.08 26.75
C ARG A 74 17.99 9.55 26.97
N ASP A 75 19.09 9.82 27.66
CA ASP A 75 19.70 11.12 27.65
C ASP A 75 20.28 11.33 26.25
N VAL A 76 19.80 12.36 25.55
CA VAL A 76 20.14 12.64 24.14
C VAL A 76 21.67 12.77 23.95
N ASP A 77 22.39 13.08 25.03
CA ASP A 77 23.84 13.20 25.09
C ASP A 77 24.61 11.87 24.95
N SER A 78 23.97 10.72 25.23
CA SER A 78 24.65 9.41 25.16
C SER A 78 24.91 8.95 23.71
N HIS A 79 24.17 9.50 22.74
CA HIS A 79 24.26 9.08 21.34
C HIS A 79 25.62 9.44 20.70
N ILE A 80 26.25 10.53 21.16
CA ILE A 80 27.54 10.98 20.65
C ILE A 80 28.67 10.05 21.13
N ASN A 81 28.57 9.52 22.35
CA ASN A 81 29.58 8.60 22.89
C ASN A 81 29.47 7.19 22.28
N ASP A 82 28.26 6.71 22.00
CA ASP A 82 28.07 5.39 21.36
C ASP A 82 28.58 5.37 19.92
N LEU A 83 28.41 6.47 19.17
CA LEU A 83 29.00 6.62 17.83
C LEU A 83 30.54 6.68 17.87
N MET A 84 31.12 7.20 18.96
CA MET A 84 32.58 7.20 19.18
C MET A 84 33.11 5.81 19.55
N CYS A 85 32.34 4.99 20.27
CA CYS A 85 32.67 3.59 20.55
C CYS A 85 32.54 2.69 19.31
N ALA A 86 31.49 2.88 18.50
CA ALA A 86 31.27 2.11 17.27
C ALA A 86 32.33 2.35 16.17
N ARG A 87 33.08 3.47 16.24
CA ARG A 87 34.20 3.76 15.34
C ARG A 87 35.45 2.90 15.58
N ARG A 88 35.46 2.01 16.58
CA ARG A 88 36.51 0.99 16.80
C ARG A 88 36.04 -0.42 16.47
N LEU A 89 35.27 -0.61 15.40
CA LEU A 89 35.12 -1.96 14.84
C LEU A 89 36.41 -2.34 14.11
N PRO A 90 37.04 -3.49 14.43
CA PRO A 90 38.19 -3.96 13.69
C PRO A 90 37.80 -4.23 12.24
N ARG A 91 38.66 -3.79 11.31
CA ARG A 91 38.52 -4.02 9.87
C ARG A 91 38.30 -5.52 9.64
N PRO A 92 37.22 -5.96 8.96
CA PRO A 92 37.04 -7.38 8.67
C PRO A 92 38.25 -7.87 7.88
N ALA A 93 38.87 -8.94 8.37
CA ALA A 93 40.02 -9.57 7.73
C ALA A 93 39.63 -9.94 6.29
N SER A 94 40.45 -9.50 5.34
CA SER A 94 40.27 -9.81 3.92
C SER A 94 40.15 -11.32 3.71
N ALA A 95 39.16 -11.71 2.90
CA ALA A 95 38.92 -13.09 2.48
C ALA A 95 40.19 -13.77 1.93
N PRO A 96 40.34 -15.10 2.06
CA PRO A 96 41.54 -15.80 1.63
C PRO A 96 41.75 -15.67 0.12
N GLU A 97 42.98 -15.30 -0.25
CA GLU A 97 43.46 -15.28 -1.63
C GLU A 97 43.25 -16.65 -2.29
N THR A 98 42.37 -16.72 -3.27
CA THR A 98 42.42 -17.79 -4.29
C THR A 98 43.65 -17.55 -5.15
N ARG A 99 44.72 -18.32 -4.92
CA ARG A 99 45.82 -18.44 -5.88
C ARG A 99 45.46 -19.40 -7.02
N PRO A 100 45.90 -19.11 -8.25
CA PRO A 100 45.67 -19.94 -9.43
C PRO A 100 46.49 -21.23 -9.42
#